data_AF-A0A4V1SD37-F1
#
_entry.id   AF-A0A4V1SD37-F1
#
_cell.length_a   1.000
_cell.length_b   1.000
_cell.length_c   1.000
_cell.angle_alpha   90.00
_cell.angle_beta   90.00
_cell.angle_gamma   90.00
#
_symmetry.space_group_name_H-M   'P 1'
#
loop_
_entity.id
_entity.type
_entity.pdbx_description
1 polymer ?
#
loop_
_entity_poly.entity_id
_entity_poly.type
_entity_poly.pdbx_seq_one_letter_code
_entity_poly.pdbx_strand_id
1 'polypeptide(L)'
;KKFDRDDFAGFLDLLPDSQDGLQLRHAIEVRDESFRDPAFIDMVRDRNMAIVYADSDEFPCIDEQTADFTYARLQRSQEDVETGYDTKALDSWAKQARDWAKGDRDVYIFFISGAKVRNPAAAQALIAKLDG
;
A
#
# COMPACT_ATOMS: atom_id res chain seq x y z
N LYS A 1 1.11 -12.07 -13.39
CA LYS A 1 2.26 -13.01 -13.46
C LYS A 1 2.22 -13.80 -12.16
N LYS A 2 2.40 -15.12 -12.19
CA LYS A 2 2.53 -15.90 -10.95
C LYS A 2 3.91 -15.67 -10.34
N PHE A 3 4.02 -15.85 -9.03
CA PHE A 3 5.29 -15.80 -8.33
C PHE A 3 6.20 -16.94 -8.82
N ASP A 4 7.38 -16.56 -9.30
CA ASP A 4 8.51 -17.42 -9.56
C ASP A 4 9.69 -16.78 -8.82
N ARG A 5 10.29 -17.53 -7.90
CA ARG A 5 11.27 -16.98 -6.96
C ARG A 5 12.49 -16.40 -7.67
N ASP A 6 13.07 -17.15 -8.60
CA ASP A 6 14.36 -16.78 -9.20
C ASP A 6 14.18 -15.64 -10.20
N ASP A 7 13.11 -15.68 -10.98
CA ASP A 7 12.74 -14.58 -11.88
C ASP A 7 12.43 -13.29 -11.10
N PHE A 8 11.68 -13.39 -10.00
CA PHE A 8 11.32 -12.21 -9.21
C PHE A 8 12.53 -11.62 -8.47
N ALA A 9 13.42 -12.47 -7.94
CA ALA A 9 14.69 -12.02 -7.36
C ALA A 9 15.52 -11.25 -8.39
N GLY A 10 15.65 -11.79 -9.61
CA GLY A 10 16.35 -11.11 -10.70
C GLY A 10 15.72 -9.75 -11.07
N PHE A 11 14.40 -9.62 -11.00
CA PHE A 11 13.72 -8.33 -11.17
C PHE A 11 14.07 -7.34 -10.05
N LEU A 12 14.03 -7.76 -8.79
CA LEU A 12 14.37 -6.89 -7.65
C LEU A 12 15.82 -6.42 -7.70
N ASP A 13 16.74 -7.28 -8.14
CA ASP A 13 18.17 -6.94 -8.26
C ASP A 13 18.46 -5.87 -9.35
N LEU A 14 17.49 -5.60 -10.24
CA LEU A 14 17.58 -4.54 -11.24
C LEU A 14 17.04 -3.19 -10.74
N LEU A 15 16.39 -3.15 -9.58
CA LEU A 15 15.87 -1.91 -9.01
C LEU A 15 17.04 -1.12 -8.38
N PRO A 16 17.32 0.12 -8.82
CA PRO A 16 18.44 0.88 -8.28
C PRO A 16 18.16 1.38 -6.86
N ASP A 17 19.19 1.43 -6.02
CA ASP A 17 19.10 2.01 -4.66
C ASP A 17 19.07 3.54 -4.68
N SER A 18 19.57 4.16 -5.76
CA SER A 18 19.58 5.61 -5.93
C SER A 18 19.48 6.04 -7.38
N GLN A 19 18.96 7.25 -7.60
CA GLN A 19 18.85 7.89 -8.91
C GLN A 19 19.07 9.39 -8.73
N ASP A 20 19.92 10.00 -9.56
CA ASP A 20 20.21 11.45 -9.54
C ASP A 20 20.60 12.00 -8.16
N GLY A 21 21.32 11.19 -7.36
CA GLY A 21 21.78 11.55 -6.01
C GLY A 21 20.73 11.39 -4.90
N LEU A 22 19.55 10.87 -5.22
CA LEU A 22 18.48 10.58 -4.26
C LEU A 22 18.40 9.09 -3.96
N GLN A 23 18.32 8.72 -2.67
CA GLN A 23 18.01 7.36 -2.27
C GLN A 23 16.57 7.02 -2.63
N LEU A 24 16.35 5.85 -3.22
CA LEU A 24 15.03 5.37 -3.60
C LEU A 24 14.48 4.42 -2.53
N ARG A 25 13.16 4.49 -2.32
CA ARG A 25 12.38 3.51 -1.56
C ARG A 25 11.40 2.87 -2.50
N HIS A 26 11.35 1.54 -2.51
CA HIS A 26 10.54 0.78 -3.48
C HIS A 26 9.28 0.23 -2.83
N ALA A 27 8.16 0.41 -3.51
CA ALA A 27 6.87 -0.19 -3.15
C ALA A 27 6.43 -1.15 -4.25
N ILE A 28 6.16 -2.40 -3.89
CA ILE A 28 5.89 -3.51 -4.81
C ILE A 28 4.42 -3.90 -4.72
N GLU A 29 3.66 -3.65 -5.78
CA GLU A 29 2.29 -4.15 -5.92
C GLU A 29 2.26 -5.42 -6.75
N VAL A 30 1.76 -6.48 -6.14
CA VAL A 30 1.56 -7.78 -6.78
C VAL A 30 0.06 -8.02 -6.95
N ARG A 31 -0.32 -8.74 -8.01
CA ARG A 31 -1.72 -8.91 -8.42
C ARG A 31 -2.16 -10.37 -8.54
N ASP A 32 -1.36 -11.30 -8.03
CA ASP A 32 -1.61 -12.73 -8.11
C ASP A 32 -1.44 -13.37 -6.73
N GLU A 33 -2.37 -14.22 -6.34
CA GLU A 33 -2.42 -14.88 -5.02
C GLU A 33 -1.18 -15.74 -4.72
N SER A 34 -0.45 -16.19 -5.74
CA SER A 34 0.81 -16.91 -5.57
C SER A 34 1.90 -16.11 -4.86
N PHE A 35 1.76 -14.78 -4.73
CA PHE A 35 2.67 -13.95 -3.95
C PHE A 35 2.39 -13.96 -2.44
N ARG A 36 1.33 -14.64 -1.94
CA ARG A 36 1.18 -14.92 -0.51
C ARG A 36 2.12 -16.05 -0.04
N ASP A 37 3.38 -15.95 -0.45
CA ASP A 37 4.43 -16.91 -0.18
C ASP A 37 5.45 -16.28 0.78
N PRO A 38 5.80 -16.95 1.89
CA PRO A 38 6.82 -16.44 2.82
C PRO A 38 8.14 -16.09 2.13
N ALA A 39 8.57 -16.84 1.10
CA ALA A 39 9.80 -16.57 0.39
C ALA A 39 9.76 -15.23 -0.39
N PHE A 40 8.60 -14.83 -0.89
CA PHE A 40 8.43 -13.48 -1.46
C PHE A 40 8.51 -12.41 -0.38
N ILE A 41 7.79 -12.61 0.73
CA ILE A 41 7.73 -11.66 1.85
C ILE A 41 9.13 -11.43 2.44
N ASP A 42 9.89 -12.49 2.66
CA ASP A 42 11.26 -12.42 3.16
C ASP A 42 12.18 -11.67 2.17
N MET A 43 12.05 -11.96 0.87
CA MET A 43 12.89 -11.35 -0.17
C MET A 43 12.76 -9.83 -0.24
N VAL A 44 11.54 -9.30 -0.12
CA VAL A 44 11.28 -7.84 -0.12
C VAL A 44 11.60 -7.22 1.24
N ARG A 45 11.44 -7.96 2.34
CA ARG A 45 11.81 -7.52 3.70
C ARG A 45 13.31 -7.33 3.84
N ASP A 46 14.10 -8.28 3.36
CA ASP A 46 15.57 -8.21 3.38
C ASP A 46 16.12 -6.99 2.61
N ARG A 47 15.33 -6.45 1.68
CA ARG A 47 15.66 -5.29 0.85
C ARG A 47 15.00 -3.99 1.31
N ASN A 48 14.28 -3.99 2.44
CA ASN A 48 13.49 -2.84 2.92
C ASN A 48 12.53 -2.29 1.86
N MET A 49 11.90 -3.18 1.07
CA MET A 49 10.92 -2.83 0.05
C MET A 49 9.52 -3.07 0.58
N ALA A 50 8.64 -2.08 0.47
CA ALA A 50 7.28 -2.16 0.98
C ALA A 50 6.41 -3.03 0.06
N ILE A 51 5.68 -3.99 0.61
CA ILE A 51 4.55 -4.58 -0.10
C ILE A 51 3.41 -3.56 -0.10
N VAL A 52 2.84 -3.28 -1.26
CA VAL A 52 1.69 -2.38 -1.36
C VAL A 52 0.47 -3.05 -0.73
N TYR A 53 -0.08 -2.45 0.32
CA TYR A 53 -1.38 -2.83 0.86
C TYR A 53 -2.46 -2.42 -0.15
N ALA A 54 -3.03 -3.39 -0.85
CA ALA A 54 -4.12 -3.16 -1.80
C ALA A 54 -5.47 -3.48 -1.16
N ASP A 55 -6.30 -2.46 -0.94
CA ASP A 55 -7.72 -2.62 -0.63
C ASP A 55 -8.49 -2.75 -1.94
N SER A 56 -8.58 -3.99 -2.44
CA SER A 56 -9.18 -4.34 -3.74
C SER A 56 -9.97 -5.65 -3.62
N ASP A 57 -11.02 -5.80 -4.43
CA ASP A 57 -11.75 -7.06 -4.59
C ASP A 57 -11.09 -8.02 -5.59
N GLU A 58 -10.18 -7.50 -6.43
CA GLU A 58 -9.58 -8.25 -7.54
C GLU A 58 -8.17 -8.78 -7.21
N PHE A 59 -7.43 -8.10 -6.33
CA PHE A 59 -6.02 -8.38 -6.07
C PHE A 59 -5.80 -8.86 -4.63
N PRO A 60 -4.77 -9.70 -4.38
CA PRO A 60 -4.44 -10.15 -3.04
C PRO A 60 -4.16 -8.96 -2.12
N CYS A 61 -4.71 -9.03 -0.91
CA CYS A 61 -4.33 -8.16 0.19
C CYS A 61 -3.26 -8.86 1.03
N ILE A 62 -2.05 -8.30 1.05
CA ILE A 62 -0.92 -8.79 1.85
C ILE A 62 -0.56 -7.68 2.84
N ASP A 63 -1.01 -7.82 4.10
CA ASP A 63 -0.76 -6.84 5.17
C ASP A 63 0.50 -7.20 5.95
N GLU A 64 1.65 -7.08 5.29
CA GLU A 64 2.96 -7.34 5.88
C GLU A 64 3.82 -6.08 5.86
N GLN A 65 4.33 -5.68 7.01
CA GLN A 65 5.22 -4.53 7.13
C GLN A 65 6.66 -4.95 6.83
N THR A 66 7.03 -4.93 5.54
CA THR A 66 8.34 -5.37 5.04
C THR A 66 9.35 -4.24 4.87
N ALA A 67 8.95 -2.99 5.12
CA ALA A 67 9.83 -1.84 5.08
C ALA A 67 9.65 -0.90 6.28
N ASP A 68 10.56 0.06 6.40
CA ASP A 68 10.50 1.19 7.32
C ASP A 68 9.40 2.22 6.96
N PHE A 69 8.58 1.92 5.95
CA PHE A 69 7.40 2.68 5.56
C PHE A 69 6.26 1.76 5.11
N THR A 70 5.02 2.25 5.23
CA THR A 70 3.82 1.61 4.69
C THR A 70 3.40 2.33 3.42
N TYR A 71 2.98 1.57 2.41
CA TYR A 71 2.38 2.09 1.19
C TYR A 71 1.04 1.42 0.93
N ALA A 72 -0.07 2.16 1.05
CA ALA A 72 -1.42 1.64 0.91
C ALA A 72 -2.15 2.29 -0.28
N ARG A 73 -2.87 1.47 -1.03
CA ARG A 73 -3.76 1.89 -2.11
C ARG A 73 -5.19 1.47 -1.77
N LEU A 74 -6.01 2.45 -1.44
CA LEU A 74 -7.43 2.28 -1.16
C LEU A 74 -8.24 2.40 -2.46
N GLN A 75 -8.80 1.29 -2.93
CA GLN A 75 -9.39 1.19 -4.28
C GLN A 75 -10.91 1.00 -4.27
N ARG A 76 -11.55 0.97 -3.09
CA ARG A 76 -12.97 0.69 -2.90
C ARG A 76 -13.84 1.93 -2.63
N SER A 77 -13.46 3.12 -3.12
CA SER A 77 -14.35 4.30 -3.00
C SER A 77 -15.65 4.06 -3.78
N GLN A 78 -16.77 4.55 -3.24
CA GLN A 78 -18.12 4.43 -3.78
C GLN A 78 -18.58 5.78 -4.36
N GLU A 79 -19.13 5.78 -5.58
CA GLU A 79 -19.49 7.02 -6.31
C GLU A 79 -20.65 7.81 -5.66
N ASP A 80 -21.57 7.10 -5.04
CA ASP A 80 -22.77 7.62 -4.37
C ASP A 80 -22.49 8.15 -2.96
N VAL A 81 -21.30 7.86 -2.41
CA VAL A 81 -20.84 8.42 -1.14
C VAL A 81 -20.04 9.68 -1.40
N GLU A 82 -20.45 10.82 -0.83
CA GLU A 82 -19.82 12.12 -1.08
C GLU A 82 -18.32 12.12 -0.76
N THR A 83 -17.97 11.51 0.37
CA THR A 83 -16.59 11.30 0.86
C THR A 83 -15.92 10.06 0.27
N GLY A 84 -16.52 9.38 -0.70
CA GLY A 84 -16.03 8.13 -1.28
C GLY A 84 -16.09 6.91 -0.36
N TYR A 85 -15.99 7.08 0.94
CA TYR A 85 -16.19 6.04 1.95
C TYR A 85 -17.16 6.54 3.01
N ASP A 86 -17.95 5.63 3.58
CA ASP A 86 -18.77 5.97 4.73
C ASP A 86 -17.91 6.33 5.96
N THR A 87 -18.52 6.95 6.96
CA THR A 87 -17.82 7.41 8.17
C THR A 87 -17.13 6.27 8.91
N LYS A 88 -17.75 5.09 8.97
CA LYS A 88 -17.22 3.93 9.72
C LYS A 88 -15.98 3.36 9.02
N ALA A 89 -16.00 3.29 7.70
CA ALA A 89 -14.85 2.87 6.90
C ALA A 89 -13.70 3.87 7.04
N LEU A 90 -13.98 5.18 7.01
CA LEU A 90 -12.98 6.22 7.25
C LEU A 90 -12.37 6.13 8.67
N ASP A 91 -13.19 5.89 9.69
CA ASP A 91 -12.70 5.68 11.07
C ASP A 91 -11.79 4.44 11.16
N SER A 92 -12.16 3.37 10.44
CA SER A 92 -11.37 2.14 10.39
C SER A 92 -10.02 2.37 9.69
N TRP A 93 -10.00 3.11 8.58
CA TRP A 93 -8.77 3.49 7.90
C TRP A 93 -7.90 4.42 8.72
N ALA A 94 -8.51 5.38 9.44
CA ALA A 94 -7.78 6.28 10.32
C ALA A 94 -7.13 5.52 11.49
N LYS A 95 -7.82 4.51 12.04
CA LYS A 95 -7.23 3.60 13.04
C LYS A 95 -6.08 2.79 12.44
N GLN A 96 -6.28 2.18 11.28
CA GLN A 96 -5.27 1.38 10.60
C GLN A 96 -4.02 2.21 10.27
N ALA A 97 -4.18 3.44 9.79
CA ALA A 97 -3.08 4.36 9.52
C ALA A 97 -2.24 4.63 10.77
N ARG A 98 -2.88 4.84 11.92
CA ARG A 98 -2.18 5.01 13.21
C ARG A 98 -1.49 3.73 13.67
N ASP A 99 -2.09 2.57 13.43
CA ASP A 99 -1.47 1.27 13.74
C ASP A 99 -0.23 1.03 12.87
N TRP A 100 -0.29 1.34 11.57
CA TRP A 100 0.85 1.29 10.66
C TRP A 100 1.94 2.29 11.04
N ALA A 101 1.60 3.48 11.54
CA ALA A 101 2.56 4.50 11.94
C ALA A 101 3.33 4.18 13.24
N LYS A 102 2.95 3.11 13.97
CA LYS A 102 3.66 2.71 15.19
C LYS A 102 5.13 2.39 14.90
N GLY A 103 6.01 2.87 15.78
CA GLY A 103 7.45 2.72 15.65
C GLY A 103 8.09 3.72 14.68
N ASP A 104 7.54 4.93 14.61
CA ASP A 104 8.02 6.03 13.75
C ASP A 104 8.05 5.68 12.25
N ARG A 105 7.12 4.82 11.81
CA ARG A 105 7.01 4.38 10.42
C ARG A 105 6.27 5.44 9.60
N ASP A 106 6.83 5.83 8.45
CA ASP A 106 6.13 6.67 7.48
C ASP A 106 4.93 5.91 6.88
N VAL A 107 3.79 6.59 6.72
CA VAL A 107 2.58 5.97 6.14
C VAL A 107 2.10 6.78 4.94
N TYR A 108 2.11 6.15 3.76
CA TYR A 108 1.58 6.73 2.53
C TYR A 108 0.29 6.03 2.13
N ILE A 109 -0.82 6.76 2.07
CA ILE A 109 -2.15 6.23 1.69
C ILE A 109 -2.64 6.97 0.45
N PHE A 110 -2.98 6.22 -0.59
CA PHE A 110 -3.50 6.75 -1.84
C PHE A 110 -4.89 6.21 -2.12
N PHE A 111 -5.82 7.09 -2.50
CA PHE A 111 -7.15 6.72 -2.98
C PHE A 111 -7.11 6.56 -4.50
N ILE A 112 -7.18 5.33 -4.99
CA ILE A 112 -7.01 4.97 -6.41
C ILE A 112 -8.12 4.02 -6.83
N SER A 113 -9.37 4.45 -6.63
CA SER A 113 -10.57 3.71 -7.04
C SER A 113 -11.05 4.11 -8.45
N GLY A 114 -11.98 3.30 -8.99
CA GLY A 114 -12.75 3.63 -10.21
C GLY A 114 -13.65 4.85 -10.05
N ALA A 115 -14.13 5.13 -8.83
CA ALA A 115 -14.89 6.33 -8.46
C ALA A 115 -13.98 7.57 -8.37
N LYS A 116 -13.29 7.90 -9.46
CA LYS A 116 -12.18 8.88 -9.50
C LYS A 116 -12.53 10.25 -8.92
N VAL A 117 -13.78 10.70 -9.15
CA VAL A 117 -14.28 12.00 -8.66
C VAL A 117 -14.33 12.05 -7.13
N ARG A 118 -14.44 10.90 -6.46
CA ARG A 118 -14.50 10.79 -4.99
C ARG A 118 -13.15 10.64 -4.32
N ASN A 119 -12.09 10.25 -5.04
CA ASN A 119 -10.77 10.01 -4.46
C ASN A 119 -10.21 11.23 -3.69
N PRO A 120 -10.32 12.48 -4.19
CA PRO A 120 -9.88 13.66 -3.43
C PRO A 120 -10.69 13.89 -2.15
N ALA A 121 -12.02 13.74 -2.22
CA ALA A 121 -12.90 13.91 -1.06
C ALA A 121 -12.62 12.85 0.02
N ALA A 122 -12.33 11.62 -0.39
CA ALA A 122 -11.93 10.54 0.51
C ALA A 122 -10.60 10.84 1.21
N ALA A 123 -9.61 11.34 0.47
CA ALA A 123 -8.33 11.77 1.04
C ALA A 123 -8.50 12.89 2.06
N GLN A 124 -9.27 13.92 1.73
CA GLN A 124 -9.54 15.04 2.64
C GLN A 124 -10.30 14.58 3.89
N ALA A 125 -11.27 13.69 3.74
CA ALA A 125 -12.03 13.15 4.86
C ALA A 125 -11.13 12.30 5.78
N LEU A 126 -10.20 11.51 5.23
CA LEU A 126 -9.24 10.75 6.03
C LEU A 126 -8.24 11.67 6.77
N ILE A 127 -7.74 12.72 6.11
CA ILE A 127 -6.86 13.72 6.75
C ILE A 127 -7.56 14.35 7.96
N ALA A 128 -8.81 14.80 7.80
CA ALA A 128 -9.58 15.37 8.90
C ALA A 128 -9.78 14.39 10.08
N LYS A 129 -9.83 13.08 9.80
CA LYS A 129 -9.90 12.04 10.83
C LYS A 129 -8.55 11.74 11.49
N LEU A 130 -7.43 12.12 10.88
CA LEU A 130 -6.07 11.93 11.41
C LEU A 130 -5.62 13.14 12.25
N ASP A 131 -6.08 14.34 11.91
CA ASP A 131 -5.76 15.59 12.63
C ASP A 131 -6.48 15.71 14.00
N GLY A 132 -7.51 14.89 14.24
CA GLY A 132 -8.22 14.76 15.52
C GLY A 132 -7.68 13.63 16.39
#